data_AF-A0A5M3XXP2-F1
#
_entry.id   AF-A0A5M3XXP2-F1
#
_cell.length_a   1.000
_cell.length_b   1.000
_cell.length_c   1.000
_cell.angle_alpha   90.00
_cell.angle_beta   90.00
_cell.angle_gamma   90.00
#
_symmetry.space_group_name_H-M   'P 1'
#
loop_
_entity.id
_entity.type
_entity.pdbx_description
1 polymer ?
#
loop_
_entity_poly.entity_id
_entity_poly.type
_entity_poly.pdbx_seq_one_letter_code
_entity_poly.pdbx_strand_id
1 'polypeptide(L)'
;MRSVFVSGMTVLGLACVPAMPAAGVAHQGEGAASAWKLTRVNTLPGDDVLNDVTVLGNGSVWAAGHRVVNGQQRGLVQWFDGGSWKVIPNSPPYELNAVTATSNRNVWVFGNGKAARWNGRTWTSTSLGSSFSASDADGTGTKDIWAVAGSAASARHWNGSSWKSFQLPGRASTVDAYKTGDVWAAGTKGNRPAVMRWNGKSWALVPTPALKLPAPDAIASIIDIAVLGPRNVWAVGGVTWEGANDEGDDVTFTRTLLMRWNGNSWIATIGATNAQPYTKVEPDGKGGVWVVQSHWNSTLWHIRGSAWTSTPLPRKAGTDAVLFSIARRPGTAAVWGAGFTVPQGDPDDPSANGTFWRTL
;
A
#
# COMPACT_ATOMS: atom_id res chain seq x y z
N MET A 1 -2.85 -36.22 -65.28
CA MET A 1 -1.63 -35.59 -64.75
C MET A 1 -2.01 -34.20 -64.26
N ARG A 2 -1.78 -33.92 -62.98
CA ARG A 2 -1.77 -32.61 -62.29
C ARG A 2 -3.08 -31.81 -62.16
N SER A 3 -3.52 -31.82 -60.91
CA SER A 3 -4.19 -30.78 -60.14
C SER A 3 -3.66 -29.34 -60.32
N VAL A 4 -4.54 -28.38 -60.02
CA VAL A 4 -4.38 -27.22 -59.10
C VAL A 4 -4.83 -25.87 -59.68
N PHE A 5 -5.68 -25.23 -58.87
CA PHE A 5 -6.22 -23.88 -58.82
C PHE A 5 -5.23 -22.73 -59.05
N VAL A 6 -5.76 -21.57 -59.50
CA VAL A 6 -5.92 -20.30 -58.75
C VAL A 6 -6.14 -19.17 -59.76
N SER A 7 -7.15 -18.31 -59.53
CA SER A 7 -7.03 -16.84 -59.52
C SER A 7 -8.41 -16.18 -59.59
N GLY A 8 -8.63 -15.14 -58.79
CA GLY A 8 -9.78 -14.25 -58.96
C GLY A 8 -10.25 -13.55 -57.69
N MET A 9 -9.47 -12.58 -57.21
CA MET A 9 -9.91 -11.53 -56.28
C MET A 9 -11.07 -10.72 -56.86
N THR A 10 -12.12 -10.40 -56.08
CA THR A 10 -12.67 -9.02 -56.01
C THR A 10 -13.51 -8.79 -54.73
N VAL A 11 -13.04 -7.84 -53.91
CA VAL A 11 -13.69 -6.76 -53.15
C VAL A 11 -15.08 -6.99 -52.51
N LEU A 12 -15.13 -6.84 -51.19
CA LEU A 12 -16.30 -6.34 -50.46
C LEU A 12 -15.85 -5.24 -49.48
N GLY A 13 -16.51 -4.09 -49.56
CA GLY A 13 -16.12 -2.84 -48.93
C GLY A 13 -16.18 -2.85 -47.40
N LEU A 14 -15.14 -2.31 -46.78
CA LEU A 14 -15.17 -1.89 -45.38
C LEU A 14 -15.99 -0.60 -45.26
N ALA A 15 -17.09 -0.69 -44.52
CA ALA A 15 -17.74 0.48 -43.95
C ALA A 15 -16.81 1.07 -42.86
N CYS A 16 -16.41 2.33 -43.05
CA CYS A 16 -15.74 3.14 -42.03
C CYS A 16 -16.66 3.32 -40.82
N VAL A 17 -16.33 2.68 -39.69
CA VAL A 17 -16.77 3.14 -38.38
C VAL A 17 -15.75 4.18 -37.91
N PRO A 18 -16.12 5.44 -37.62
CA PRO A 18 -15.17 6.41 -37.13
C PRO A 18 -14.63 5.93 -35.78
N ALA A 19 -13.31 5.76 -35.70
CA ALA A 19 -12.60 5.53 -34.46
C ALA A 19 -12.87 6.72 -33.53
N MET A 20 -13.54 6.48 -32.41
CA MET A 20 -13.56 7.44 -31.31
C MET A 20 -12.13 7.60 -30.78
N PRO A 21 -11.58 8.82 -30.71
CA PRO A 21 -10.31 9.02 -30.03
C PRO A 21 -10.51 8.71 -28.55
N ALA A 22 -9.67 7.82 -28.00
CA ALA A 22 -9.54 7.61 -26.58
C ALA A 22 -9.03 8.93 -25.97
N ALA A 23 -9.95 9.73 -25.43
CA ALA A 23 -9.62 10.94 -24.70
C ALA A 23 -8.78 10.55 -23.48
N GLY A 24 -7.50 10.92 -23.50
CA GLY A 24 -6.66 10.91 -22.31
C GLY A 24 -7.27 11.87 -21.30
N VAL A 25 -7.77 11.33 -20.19
CA VAL A 25 -8.33 12.16 -19.15
C VAL A 25 -7.18 12.72 -18.32
N ALA A 26 -6.86 14.00 -18.52
CA ALA A 26 -6.18 14.79 -17.52
C ALA A 26 -7.16 14.98 -16.36
N HIS A 27 -6.99 14.22 -15.27
CA HIS A 27 -7.87 14.31 -14.10
C HIS A 27 -7.49 15.53 -13.26
N GLN A 28 -7.98 16.71 -13.65
CA GLN A 28 -8.08 17.85 -12.75
C GLN A 28 -9.43 17.76 -12.02
N GLY A 29 -9.40 17.31 -10.76
CA GLY A 29 -10.56 17.36 -9.88
C GLY A 29 -10.68 18.75 -9.28
N GLU A 30 -11.82 19.42 -9.49
CA GLU A 30 -12.19 20.63 -8.76
C GLU A 30 -12.26 20.34 -7.24
N GLY A 31 -11.73 21.28 -6.44
CA GLY A 31 -11.53 21.13 -5.00
C GLY A 31 -12.83 21.00 -4.20
N ALA A 32 -13.28 19.77 -3.99
CA ALA A 32 -14.29 19.44 -2.99
C ALA A 32 -13.71 19.58 -1.56
N ALA A 33 -14.57 19.92 -0.59
CA ALA A 33 -14.19 19.87 0.83
C ALA A 33 -13.65 18.48 1.17
N SER A 34 -12.50 18.42 1.86
CA SER A 34 -11.85 17.14 2.12
C SER A 34 -12.75 16.23 2.94
N ALA A 35 -12.96 15.00 2.45
CA ALA A 35 -13.65 13.94 3.17
C ALA A 35 -12.83 13.40 4.36
N TRP A 36 -11.62 13.91 4.55
CA TRP A 36 -10.71 13.57 5.62
C TRP A 36 -10.57 14.75 6.59
N LYS A 37 -10.22 14.43 7.83
CA LYS A 37 -9.82 15.42 8.83
C LYS A 37 -8.54 15.00 9.52
N LEU A 38 -7.70 15.99 9.80
CA LEU A 38 -6.61 15.89 10.76
C LEU A 38 -7.22 15.69 12.16
N THR A 39 -6.80 14.65 12.86
CA THR A 39 -7.36 14.31 14.19
C THR A 39 -6.39 14.58 15.32
N ARG A 40 -5.10 14.36 15.08
CA ARG A 40 -4.05 14.52 16.08
C ARG A 40 -2.71 14.72 15.40
N VAL A 41 -1.96 15.68 15.91
CA VAL A 41 -0.52 15.82 15.69
C VAL A 41 0.13 15.50 17.04
N ASN A 42 1.12 14.63 17.06
CA ASN A 42 1.86 14.33 18.27
C ASN A 42 2.60 15.58 18.77
N THR A 43 2.79 15.63 20.08
CA THR A 43 3.58 16.66 20.77
C THR A 43 4.58 15.98 21.70
N LEU A 44 5.09 14.82 21.26
CA LEU A 44 6.06 14.05 22.03
C LEU A 44 7.44 14.71 21.88
N PRO A 45 8.33 14.63 22.89
CA PRO A 45 9.70 15.15 22.74
C PRO A 45 10.49 14.50 21.59
N GLY A 46 11.22 15.26 20.79
CA GLY A 46 11.94 14.72 19.63
C GLY A 46 11.00 14.34 18.49
N ASP A 47 11.48 13.52 17.58
CA ASP A 47 10.92 13.42 16.24
C ASP A 47 10.27 12.07 16.07
N ASP A 48 9.01 12.02 15.64
CA ASP A 48 8.31 10.76 15.47
C ASP A 48 7.59 10.64 14.14
N VAL A 49 7.71 9.45 13.57
CA VAL A 49 7.18 9.06 12.28
C VAL A 49 6.42 7.77 12.47
N LEU A 50 5.20 7.72 11.94
CA LEU A 50 4.33 6.54 12.00
C LEU A 50 4.31 5.90 10.61
N ASN A 51 4.91 4.72 10.52
CA ASN A 51 5.08 3.99 9.26
C ASN A 51 3.82 3.22 8.88
N ASP A 52 3.08 2.73 9.86
CA ASP A 52 1.92 1.87 9.60
C ASP A 52 0.79 2.01 10.64
N VAL A 53 -0.45 1.67 10.25
CA VAL A 53 -1.66 1.75 11.07
C VAL A 53 -2.62 0.58 10.79
N THR A 54 -3.23 0.05 11.84
CA THR A 54 -4.28 -0.96 11.77
C THR A 54 -5.47 -0.56 12.62
N VAL A 55 -6.68 -0.96 12.20
CA VAL A 55 -7.94 -0.59 12.88
C VAL A 55 -8.77 -1.84 13.19
N LEU A 56 -9.11 -2.00 14.46
CA LEU A 56 -9.96 -3.09 14.93
C LEU A 56 -11.45 -2.75 14.77
N GLY A 57 -12.29 -3.78 14.64
CA GLY A 57 -13.75 -3.61 14.50
C GLY A 57 -14.41 -2.86 15.68
N ASN A 58 -13.82 -2.93 16.88
CA ASN A 58 -14.26 -2.16 18.05
C ASN A 58 -13.90 -0.66 17.98
N GLY A 59 -13.21 -0.22 16.93
CA GLY A 59 -12.77 1.18 16.73
C GLY A 59 -11.42 1.52 17.35
N SER A 60 -10.73 0.56 17.99
CA SER A 60 -9.36 0.78 18.44
C SER A 60 -8.41 0.91 17.24
N VAL A 61 -7.49 1.85 17.31
CA VAL A 61 -6.48 2.10 16.26
C VAL A 61 -5.10 1.88 16.85
N TRP A 62 -4.26 1.12 16.18
CA TRP A 62 -2.86 0.92 16.56
C TRP A 62 -1.97 1.41 15.45
N ALA A 63 -0.94 2.17 15.80
CA ALA A 63 0.05 2.64 14.84
C ALA A 63 1.46 2.36 15.36
N ALA A 64 2.36 2.10 14.43
CA ALA A 64 3.75 1.81 14.73
C ALA A 64 4.69 2.58 13.80
N GLY A 65 5.87 2.88 14.32
CA GLY A 65 6.92 3.56 13.59
C GLY A 65 8.14 3.74 14.47
N HIS A 66 8.78 4.89 14.37
CA HIS A 66 9.96 5.22 15.16
C HIS A 66 9.86 6.61 15.78
N ARG A 67 10.74 6.84 16.75
CA ARG A 67 10.95 8.14 17.38
C ARG A 67 12.44 8.35 17.65
N VAL A 68 12.95 9.52 17.32
CA VAL A 68 14.32 9.96 17.55
C VAL A 68 14.34 10.94 18.71
N VAL A 69 15.08 10.62 19.77
CA VAL A 69 15.27 11.52 20.93
C VAL A 69 16.75 11.64 21.20
N ASN A 70 17.29 12.87 21.15
CA ASN A 70 18.73 13.14 21.31
C ASN A 70 19.58 12.29 20.34
N GLY A 71 19.17 12.19 19.08
CA GLY A 71 19.83 11.39 18.04
C GLY A 71 19.70 9.87 18.19
N GLN A 72 18.92 9.38 19.17
CA GLN A 72 18.71 7.95 19.39
C GLN A 72 17.33 7.52 18.88
N GLN A 73 17.32 6.71 17.81
CA GLN A 73 16.11 6.14 17.24
C GLN A 73 15.61 4.95 18.07
N ARG A 74 14.29 4.91 18.33
CA ARG A 74 13.60 3.85 19.07
C ARG A 74 12.25 3.56 18.42
N GLY A 75 11.71 2.37 18.60
CA GLY A 75 10.35 2.07 18.13
C GLY A 75 9.31 2.87 18.91
N LEU A 76 8.28 3.31 18.20
CA LEU A 76 7.11 3.97 18.77
C LEU A 76 5.86 3.17 18.41
N VAL A 77 5.09 2.77 19.42
CA VAL A 77 3.76 2.20 19.24
C VAL A 77 2.74 3.07 19.97
N GLN A 78 1.67 3.46 19.27
CA GLN A 78 0.58 4.25 19.81
C GLN A 78 -0.75 3.53 19.63
N TRP A 79 -1.65 3.71 20.60
CA TRP A 79 -2.98 3.09 20.63
C TRP A 79 -4.04 4.15 20.92
N PHE A 80 -5.08 4.18 20.08
CA PHE A 80 -6.33 4.89 20.33
C PHE A 80 -7.37 3.92 20.88
N ASP A 81 -7.88 4.20 22.08
CA ASP A 81 -8.87 3.34 22.77
C ASP A 81 -10.34 3.69 22.44
N GLY A 82 -10.57 4.63 21.53
CA GLY A 82 -11.89 5.15 21.19
C GLY A 82 -12.17 6.54 21.77
N GLY A 83 -11.44 6.94 22.82
CA GLY A 83 -11.52 8.29 23.38
C GLY A 83 -10.19 9.03 23.40
N SER A 84 -9.09 8.32 23.66
CA SER A 84 -7.78 8.92 23.86
C SER A 84 -6.67 8.10 23.21
N TRP A 85 -5.61 8.81 22.84
CA TRP A 85 -4.38 8.18 22.37
C TRP A 85 -3.39 7.95 23.50
N LYS A 86 -2.70 6.82 23.47
CA LYS A 86 -1.71 6.39 24.46
C LYS A 86 -0.44 5.92 23.75
N VAL A 87 0.72 6.28 24.29
CA VAL A 87 1.99 5.64 23.91
C VAL A 87 2.11 4.33 24.67
N ILE A 88 2.41 3.25 23.96
CA ILE A 88 2.55 1.93 24.55
C ILE A 88 3.96 1.79 25.13
N PRO A 89 4.09 1.46 26.43
CA PRO A 89 5.38 1.40 27.10
C PRO A 89 6.24 0.26 26.55
N ASN A 90 7.56 0.40 26.71
CA ASN A 90 8.55 -0.62 26.35
C ASN A 90 8.41 -1.11 24.89
N SER A 91 8.05 -0.20 23.98
CA SER A 91 8.04 -0.48 22.55
C SER A 91 9.42 -1.03 22.12
N PRO A 92 9.49 -1.97 21.16
CA PRO A 92 10.76 -2.54 20.73
C PRO A 92 11.78 -1.45 20.34
N PRO A 93 13.07 -1.58 20.69
CA PRO A 93 14.05 -0.49 20.60
C PRO A 93 14.63 -0.32 19.18
N TYR A 94 13.82 -0.51 18.15
CA TYR A 94 14.20 -0.41 16.74
C TYR A 94 13.01 0.08 15.93
N GLU A 95 13.27 0.55 14.71
CA GLU A 95 12.21 0.98 13.79
C GLU A 95 11.21 -0.13 13.49
N LEU A 96 9.93 0.25 13.49
CA LEU A 96 8.82 -0.63 13.21
C LEU A 96 8.25 -0.25 11.84
N ASN A 97 8.20 -1.21 10.93
CA ASN A 97 7.74 -1.00 9.55
C ASN A 97 6.28 -1.36 9.35
N ALA A 98 5.75 -2.30 10.16
CA ALA A 98 4.39 -2.81 10.00
C ALA A 98 3.75 -3.09 11.37
N VAL A 99 2.43 -2.97 11.43
CA VAL A 99 1.60 -3.31 12.58
C VAL A 99 0.31 -3.99 12.15
N THR A 100 -0.02 -5.11 12.80
CA THR A 100 -1.33 -5.75 12.64
C THR A 100 -1.89 -6.17 13.99
N ALA A 101 -3.20 -6.13 14.13
CA ALA A 101 -3.89 -6.45 15.36
C ALA A 101 -5.15 -7.25 15.09
N THR A 102 -5.38 -8.28 15.91
CA THR A 102 -6.69 -8.99 15.91
C THR A 102 -7.48 -8.70 17.19
N SER A 103 -6.85 -8.08 18.18
CA SER A 103 -7.48 -7.53 19.39
C SER A 103 -6.49 -6.59 20.10
N ASN A 104 -6.97 -5.80 21.07
CA ASN A 104 -6.09 -4.96 21.91
C ASN A 104 -5.11 -5.75 22.80
N ARG A 105 -5.19 -7.10 22.80
CA ARG A 105 -4.30 -8.03 23.50
C ARG A 105 -3.55 -8.95 22.54
N ASN A 106 -3.65 -8.70 21.24
CA ASN A 106 -2.93 -9.43 20.21
C ASN A 106 -2.55 -8.44 19.10
N VAL A 107 -1.52 -7.66 19.39
CA VAL A 107 -0.93 -6.71 18.43
C VAL A 107 0.48 -7.18 18.11
N TRP A 108 0.80 -7.20 16.83
CA TRP A 108 2.12 -7.56 16.32
C TRP A 108 2.73 -6.34 15.65
N VAL A 109 4.01 -6.10 15.94
CA VAL A 109 4.82 -5.10 15.24
C VAL A 109 6.07 -5.77 14.68
N PHE A 110 6.55 -5.27 13.54
CA PHE A 110 7.64 -5.88 12.80
C PHE A 110 8.73 -4.87 12.49
N GLY A 111 9.99 -5.29 12.65
CA GLY A 111 11.14 -4.43 12.41
C GLY A 111 12.44 -5.15 12.72
N ASN A 112 13.54 -4.73 12.07
CA ASN A 112 14.89 -5.25 12.32
C ASN A 112 14.98 -6.79 12.44
N GLY A 113 14.38 -7.52 11.49
CA GLY A 113 14.43 -8.99 11.50
C GLY A 113 13.58 -9.66 12.57
N LYS A 114 12.67 -8.95 13.25
CA LYS A 114 11.92 -9.44 14.41
C LYS A 114 10.42 -9.18 14.27
N ALA A 115 9.65 -10.04 14.95
CA ALA A 115 8.24 -9.84 15.25
C ALA A 115 8.07 -9.70 16.77
N ALA A 116 7.45 -8.63 17.23
CA ALA A 116 7.14 -8.43 18.65
C ALA A 116 5.63 -8.43 18.86
N ARG A 117 5.16 -9.25 19.82
CA ARG A 117 3.75 -9.40 20.17
C ARG A 117 3.43 -8.72 21.49
N TRP A 118 2.43 -7.86 21.50
CA TRP A 118 1.83 -7.30 22.70
C TRP A 118 0.64 -8.16 23.15
N ASN A 119 0.68 -8.59 24.41
CA ASN A 119 -0.40 -9.40 25.01
C ASN A 119 -1.41 -8.58 25.85
N GLY A 120 -1.32 -7.24 25.80
CA GLY A 120 -2.09 -6.35 26.68
C GLY A 120 -1.29 -5.82 27.88
N ARG A 121 -0.11 -6.37 28.17
CA ARG A 121 0.73 -5.98 29.32
C ARG A 121 2.22 -5.95 29.01
N THR A 122 2.72 -6.91 28.25
CA THR A 122 4.14 -7.04 27.92
C THR A 122 4.34 -7.42 26.47
N TRP A 123 5.52 -7.07 25.95
CA TRP A 123 5.99 -7.49 24.64
C TRP A 123 6.73 -8.84 24.73
N THR A 124 6.54 -9.70 23.74
CA THR A 124 7.35 -10.89 23.51
C THR A 124 7.90 -10.83 22.10
N SER A 125 9.23 -10.84 21.95
CA SER A 125 9.89 -10.75 20.65
C SER A 125 10.36 -12.11 20.16
N THR A 126 10.26 -12.34 18.86
CA THR A 126 10.79 -13.53 18.18
C THR A 126 11.58 -13.09 16.95
N SER A 127 12.74 -13.71 16.73
CA SER A 127 13.53 -13.48 15.53
C SER A 127 12.85 -14.13 14.32
N LEU A 128 12.80 -13.41 13.19
CA LEU A 128 12.39 -13.90 11.87
C LEU A 128 13.59 -14.23 10.96
N GLY A 129 14.81 -14.00 11.47
CA GLY A 129 16.08 -14.08 10.75
C GLY A 129 16.59 -12.69 10.34
N SER A 130 17.90 -12.48 10.40
CA SER A 130 18.54 -11.18 10.11
C SER A 130 18.33 -10.69 8.67
N SER A 131 18.07 -11.61 7.73
CA SER A 131 17.77 -11.28 6.33
C SER A 131 16.29 -10.97 6.06
N PHE A 132 15.42 -11.12 7.06
CA PHE A 132 13.98 -10.89 6.90
C PHE A 132 13.58 -9.49 7.36
N SER A 133 13.66 -8.50 6.47
CA SER A 133 13.10 -7.17 6.74
C SER A 133 11.63 -7.15 6.31
N ALA A 134 10.71 -7.15 7.27
CA ALA A 134 9.28 -7.07 6.98
C ALA A 134 8.96 -5.72 6.32
N SER A 135 8.32 -5.76 5.17
CA SER A 135 7.78 -4.58 4.47
C SER A 135 6.32 -4.34 4.79
N ASP A 136 5.58 -5.41 5.10
CA ASP A 136 4.16 -5.36 5.42
C ASP A 136 3.74 -6.62 6.21
N ALA A 137 2.65 -6.53 6.96
CA ALA A 137 2.06 -7.63 7.70
C ALA A 137 0.56 -7.45 7.93
N ASP A 138 -0.19 -8.54 7.80
CA ASP A 138 -1.61 -8.55 8.10
C ASP A 138 -2.06 -9.90 8.69
N GLY A 139 -3.22 -9.95 9.35
CA GLY A 139 -3.68 -11.14 10.02
C GLY A 139 -5.17 -11.19 10.30
N THR A 140 -5.74 -12.38 10.12
CA THR A 140 -7.18 -12.62 10.31
C THR A 140 -7.53 -13.21 11.67
N GLY A 141 -6.51 -13.63 12.45
CA GLY A 141 -6.73 -14.21 13.77
C GLY A 141 -5.44 -14.42 14.56
N THR A 142 -5.57 -14.84 15.82
CA THR A 142 -4.43 -15.02 16.74
C THR A 142 -3.42 -16.10 16.32
N LYS A 143 -3.77 -16.89 15.31
CA LYS A 143 -2.98 -17.99 14.73
C LYS A 143 -2.82 -17.88 13.21
N ASP A 144 -3.11 -16.70 12.67
CA ASP A 144 -3.02 -16.44 11.24
C ASP A 144 -2.56 -15.00 11.02
N ILE A 145 -1.25 -14.80 11.18
CA ILE A 145 -0.57 -13.53 10.88
C ILE A 145 0.47 -13.82 9.80
N TRP A 146 0.45 -13.04 8.73
CA TRP A 146 1.42 -13.09 7.66
C TRP A 146 2.27 -11.83 7.66
N ALA A 147 3.55 -11.99 7.37
CA ALA A 147 4.46 -10.89 7.08
C ALA A 147 5.24 -11.21 5.82
N VAL A 148 5.53 -10.20 4.99
CA VAL A 148 6.30 -10.35 3.76
C VAL A 148 7.55 -9.48 3.79
N ALA A 149 8.59 -9.91 3.07
CA ALA A 149 9.84 -9.19 2.93
C ALA A 149 10.19 -9.00 1.44
N GLY A 150 10.09 -7.76 0.96
CA GLY A 150 10.36 -7.42 -0.45
C GLY A 150 11.81 -7.69 -0.88
N SER A 151 12.77 -7.56 0.03
CA SER A 151 14.19 -7.79 -0.25
C SER A 151 14.55 -9.26 -0.48
N ALA A 152 13.73 -10.22 -0.01
CA ALA A 152 14.07 -11.64 0.00
C ALA A 152 13.07 -12.54 -0.75
N ALA A 153 12.01 -11.98 -1.36
CA ALA A 153 10.90 -12.77 -1.93
C ALA A 153 10.43 -13.85 -0.94
N SER A 154 10.21 -13.45 0.32
CA SER A 154 9.95 -14.37 1.42
C SER A 154 8.74 -13.93 2.22
N ALA A 155 8.04 -14.91 2.79
CA ALA A 155 6.94 -14.71 3.72
C ALA A 155 7.20 -15.46 5.04
N ARG A 156 6.60 -14.96 6.11
CA ARG A 156 6.54 -15.59 7.43
C ARG A 156 5.09 -15.72 7.83
N HIS A 157 4.71 -16.88 8.38
CA HIS A 157 3.37 -17.16 8.87
C HIS A 157 3.39 -17.57 10.33
N TRP A 158 2.67 -16.87 11.18
CA TRP A 158 2.43 -17.27 12.56
C TRP A 158 1.25 -18.23 12.61
N ASN A 159 1.51 -19.48 12.99
CA ASN A 159 0.50 -20.53 13.08
C ASN A 159 -0.11 -20.69 14.48
N GLY A 160 0.17 -19.75 15.40
CA GLY A 160 -0.25 -19.84 16.80
C GLY A 160 0.82 -20.33 17.77
N SER A 161 1.88 -20.96 17.30
CA SER A 161 2.98 -21.45 18.14
C SER A 161 4.37 -21.06 17.62
N SER A 162 4.54 -20.95 16.31
CA SER A 162 5.82 -20.63 15.69
C SER A 162 5.63 -19.89 14.38
N TRP A 163 6.65 -19.11 14.02
CA TRP A 163 6.76 -18.53 12.68
C TRP A 163 7.28 -19.59 11.69
N LYS A 164 6.56 -19.78 10.59
CA LYS A 164 6.96 -20.65 9.48
C LYS A 164 7.40 -19.82 8.29
N SER A 165 8.44 -20.28 7.61
CA SER A 165 9.00 -19.60 6.45
C SER A 165 8.44 -20.16 5.15
N PHE A 166 8.08 -19.28 4.23
CA PHE A 166 7.62 -19.64 2.89
C PHE A 166 8.36 -18.81 1.86
N GLN A 167 8.74 -19.45 0.75
CA GLN A 167 9.28 -18.74 -0.40
C GLN A 167 8.14 -18.20 -1.26
N LEU A 168 8.27 -16.95 -1.69
CA LEU A 168 7.36 -16.34 -2.65
C LEU A 168 7.91 -16.52 -4.07
N PRO A 169 7.03 -16.71 -5.08
CA PRO A 169 7.45 -16.81 -6.48
C PRO A 169 7.83 -15.45 -7.11
N GLY A 170 7.73 -14.36 -6.35
CA GLY A 170 8.12 -12.98 -6.67
C GLY A 170 8.41 -12.18 -5.39
N ARG A 171 8.98 -10.98 -5.53
CA ARG A 171 9.16 -10.05 -4.40
C ARG A 171 7.81 -9.47 -4.03
N ALA A 172 7.51 -9.38 -2.72
CA ALA A 172 6.29 -8.77 -2.22
C ALA A 172 6.62 -7.57 -1.32
N SER A 173 6.07 -6.41 -1.66
CA SER A 173 6.08 -5.20 -0.83
C SER A 173 4.94 -5.21 0.18
N THR A 174 3.80 -5.83 -0.17
CA THR A 174 2.55 -5.77 0.59
C THR A 174 1.92 -7.16 0.76
N VAL A 175 1.11 -7.32 1.83
CA VAL A 175 0.27 -8.48 2.08
C VAL A 175 -1.06 -8.06 2.70
N ASP A 176 -2.16 -8.65 2.26
CA ASP A 176 -3.49 -8.43 2.83
C ASP A 176 -4.26 -9.74 2.95
N ALA A 177 -4.92 -9.93 4.10
CA ALA A 177 -5.58 -11.15 4.49
C ALA A 177 -7.09 -10.90 4.70
N TYR A 178 -7.90 -11.29 3.71
CA TYR A 178 -9.35 -11.11 3.78
C TYR A 178 -10.02 -12.02 4.80
N LYS A 179 -9.60 -13.29 4.84
CA LYS A 179 -10.03 -14.31 5.80
C LYS A 179 -8.99 -15.41 5.87
N THR A 180 -9.06 -16.25 6.90
CA THR A 180 -8.16 -17.39 7.04
C THR A 180 -8.14 -18.23 5.77
N GLY A 181 -6.94 -18.42 5.22
CA GLY A 181 -6.71 -19.16 3.97
C GLY A 181 -6.91 -18.36 2.67
N ASP A 182 -7.31 -17.09 2.75
CA ASP A 182 -7.41 -16.18 1.60
C ASP A 182 -6.51 -14.96 1.82
N VAL A 183 -5.24 -15.14 1.49
CA VAL A 183 -4.19 -14.15 1.70
C VAL A 183 -3.50 -13.86 0.38
N TRP A 184 -3.32 -12.58 0.09
CA TRP A 184 -2.71 -12.09 -1.14
C TRP A 184 -1.47 -11.29 -0.80
N ALA A 185 -0.46 -11.40 -1.64
CA ALA A 185 0.76 -10.60 -1.56
C ALA A 185 1.06 -10.05 -2.94
N ALA A 186 1.64 -8.86 -3.00
CA ALA A 186 1.95 -8.24 -4.28
C ALA A 186 3.25 -7.44 -4.24
N GLY A 187 3.84 -7.26 -5.42
CA GLY A 187 5.10 -6.57 -5.62
C GLY A 187 5.59 -6.74 -7.06
N THR A 188 6.78 -7.32 -7.22
CA THR A 188 7.47 -7.45 -8.52
C THR A 188 8.01 -8.85 -8.78
N LYS A 189 8.09 -9.21 -10.06
CA LYS A 189 8.88 -10.35 -10.55
C LYS A 189 9.64 -9.90 -11.79
N GLY A 190 10.96 -9.74 -11.64
CA GLY A 190 11.76 -9.00 -12.63
C GLY A 190 11.27 -7.56 -12.71
N ASN A 191 10.99 -7.08 -13.92
CA ASN A 191 10.49 -5.73 -14.18
C ASN A 191 8.95 -5.66 -14.30
N ARG A 192 8.23 -6.70 -13.89
CA ARG A 192 6.76 -6.83 -14.04
C ARG A 192 6.04 -6.87 -12.69
N PRO A 193 4.78 -6.43 -12.62
CA PRO A 193 3.99 -6.56 -11.41
C PRO A 193 3.72 -8.04 -11.14
N ALA A 194 3.85 -8.43 -9.87
CA ALA A 194 3.56 -9.78 -9.41
C ALA A 194 2.47 -9.74 -8.36
N VAL A 195 1.46 -10.59 -8.54
CA VAL A 195 0.44 -10.86 -7.54
C VAL A 195 0.48 -12.33 -7.21
N MET A 196 0.40 -12.65 -5.92
CA MET A 196 0.56 -14.00 -5.38
C MET A 196 -0.59 -14.25 -4.41
N ARG A 197 -1.11 -15.47 -4.41
CA ARG A 197 -2.18 -15.89 -3.49
C ARG A 197 -1.78 -17.17 -2.77
N TRP A 198 -2.08 -17.22 -1.48
CA TRP A 198 -1.96 -18.43 -0.69
C TRP A 198 -3.06 -19.44 -1.08
N ASN A 199 -2.68 -20.67 -1.39
CA ASN A 199 -3.62 -21.73 -1.78
C ASN A 199 -3.92 -22.74 -0.65
N GLY A 200 -3.50 -22.46 0.58
CA GLY A 200 -3.59 -23.38 1.72
C GLY A 200 -2.30 -24.16 2.00
N LYS A 201 -1.38 -24.25 1.03
CA LYS A 201 -0.11 -25.00 1.16
C LYS A 201 1.12 -24.22 0.69
N SER A 202 0.98 -23.45 -0.37
CA SER A 202 2.05 -22.65 -0.97
C SER A 202 1.51 -21.37 -1.58
N TRP A 203 2.41 -20.42 -1.81
CA TRP A 203 2.11 -19.23 -2.60
C TRP A 203 2.16 -19.57 -4.09
N ALA A 204 1.13 -19.15 -4.83
CA ALA A 204 1.06 -19.30 -6.28
C ALA A 204 0.89 -17.93 -6.93
N LEU A 205 1.49 -17.76 -8.12
CA LEU A 205 1.26 -16.56 -8.92
C LEU A 205 -0.18 -16.52 -9.42
N VAL A 206 -0.77 -15.33 -9.33
CA VAL A 206 -2.00 -14.99 -10.04
C VAL A 206 -1.58 -14.31 -11.35
N PRO A 207 -2.04 -14.77 -12.53
CA PRO A 207 -1.65 -14.18 -13.80
C PRO A 207 -1.94 -12.67 -13.85
N THR A 208 -0.92 -11.86 -14.14
CA THR A 208 -1.06 -10.41 -14.35
C THR A 208 -1.12 -10.10 -15.84
N PRO A 209 -1.74 -8.97 -16.27
CA PRO A 209 -1.85 -8.63 -17.68
C PRO A 209 -0.48 -8.30 -18.29
N ALA A 210 -0.32 -8.57 -19.58
CA ALA A 210 0.86 -8.11 -20.31
C ALA A 210 0.80 -6.58 -20.49
N LEU A 211 1.64 -5.85 -19.75
CA LEU A 211 1.71 -4.39 -19.84
C LEU A 211 2.65 -3.96 -20.98
N LYS A 212 2.23 -2.96 -21.76
CA LYS A 212 3.15 -2.26 -22.66
C LYS A 212 3.88 -1.19 -21.84
N LEU A 213 5.16 -1.41 -21.58
CA LEU A 213 5.98 -0.49 -20.79
C LEU A 213 6.55 0.62 -21.68
N PRO A 214 6.80 1.82 -21.12
CA PRO A 214 7.24 2.99 -21.89
C PRO A 214 8.69 2.89 -22.37
N ALA A 215 9.53 2.10 -21.70
CA ALA A 215 10.94 1.93 -22.03
C ALA A 215 11.41 0.49 -21.73
N PRO A 216 12.53 0.02 -22.31
CA PRO A 216 13.06 -1.34 -22.10
C PRO A 216 13.50 -1.63 -20.66
N ASP A 217 14.04 -0.63 -19.98
CA ASP A 217 14.51 -0.65 -18.59
C ASP A 217 13.38 -0.42 -17.57
N ALA A 218 12.17 -0.08 -18.05
CA ALA A 218 11.06 0.26 -17.19
C ALA A 218 10.67 -0.89 -16.25
N ILE A 219 10.39 -0.53 -14.99
CA ILE A 219 9.95 -1.43 -13.92
C ILE A 219 8.53 -1.06 -13.53
N ALA A 220 7.61 -2.01 -13.69
CA ALA A 220 6.26 -1.91 -13.16
C ALA A 220 6.14 -2.67 -11.84
N SER A 221 5.78 -1.98 -10.76
CA SER A 221 5.70 -2.53 -9.41
C SER A 221 4.35 -2.26 -8.76
N ILE A 222 3.88 -3.22 -7.97
CA ILE A 222 2.77 -3.03 -7.04
C ILE A 222 3.37 -2.62 -5.70
N ILE A 223 2.82 -1.60 -5.08
CA ILE A 223 3.24 -1.08 -3.77
C ILE A 223 2.27 -1.54 -2.69
N ASP A 224 0.96 -1.60 -2.99
CA ASP A 224 -0.08 -1.93 -2.00
C ASP A 224 -1.25 -2.71 -2.63
N ILE A 225 -1.95 -3.50 -1.81
CA ILE A 225 -3.09 -4.33 -2.24
C ILE A 225 -4.21 -4.29 -1.19
N ALA A 226 -5.47 -4.22 -1.66
CA ALA A 226 -6.67 -4.32 -0.83
C ALA A 226 -7.58 -5.42 -1.36
N VAL A 227 -7.85 -6.41 -0.51
CA VAL A 227 -8.62 -7.63 -0.78
C VAL A 227 -9.99 -7.50 -0.12
N LEU A 228 -10.98 -7.03 -0.89
CA LEU A 228 -12.37 -6.93 -0.45
C LEU A 228 -13.08 -8.30 -0.48
N GLY A 229 -12.47 -9.27 -1.15
CA GLY A 229 -12.92 -10.64 -1.27
C GLY A 229 -12.32 -11.33 -2.50
N PRO A 230 -12.67 -12.61 -2.74
CA PRO A 230 -12.03 -13.43 -3.78
C PRO A 230 -12.26 -12.95 -5.22
N ARG A 231 -13.19 -12.01 -5.43
CA ARG A 231 -13.56 -11.44 -6.73
C ARG A 231 -13.42 -9.93 -6.82
N ASN A 232 -12.88 -9.29 -5.78
CA ASN A 232 -12.73 -7.85 -5.75
C ASN A 232 -11.44 -7.53 -4.99
N VAL A 233 -10.37 -7.35 -5.75
CA VAL A 233 -9.06 -6.99 -5.22
C VAL A 233 -8.56 -5.79 -6.00
N TRP A 234 -8.02 -4.82 -5.30
CA TRP A 234 -7.37 -3.65 -5.88
C TRP A 234 -5.90 -3.73 -5.58
N ALA A 235 -5.06 -3.40 -6.55
CA ALA A 235 -3.62 -3.28 -6.37
C ALA A 235 -3.15 -1.98 -7.01
N VAL A 236 -2.26 -1.29 -6.33
CA VAL A 236 -1.78 0.02 -6.75
C VAL A 236 -0.26 0.08 -6.70
N GLY A 237 0.33 0.92 -7.54
CA GLY A 237 1.77 1.12 -7.58
C GLY A 237 2.18 2.10 -8.65
N GLY A 238 3.31 1.81 -9.30
CA GLY A 238 3.85 2.67 -10.35
C GLY A 238 4.71 1.95 -11.38
N VAL A 239 5.00 2.67 -12.46
CA VAL A 239 5.95 2.30 -13.51
C VAL A 239 7.04 3.35 -13.53
N THR A 240 8.30 2.94 -13.33
CA THR A 240 9.46 3.84 -13.33
C THR A 240 10.46 3.44 -14.40
N TRP A 241 11.16 4.42 -14.99
CA TRP A 241 12.26 4.19 -15.94
C TRP A 241 13.17 5.41 -15.97
N GLU A 242 14.42 5.23 -16.42
CA GLU A 242 15.37 6.32 -16.54
C GLU A 242 15.36 6.91 -17.96
N GLY A 243 15.69 8.19 -18.08
CA GLY A 243 15.94 8.83 -19.37
C GLY A 243 16.44 10.25 -19.21
N ALA A 244 16.64 10.95 -20.32
CA ALA A 244 17.02 12.36 -20.30
C ALA A 244 15.79 13.27 -20.44
N ASN A 245 15.77 14.39 -19.70
CA ASN A 245 14.80 15.46 -19.93
C ASN A 245 15.19 16.31 -21.17
N ASP A 246 14.41 17.35 -21.47
CA ASP A 246 14.68 18.24 -22.62
C ASP A 246 16.00 19.03 -22.48
N GLU A 247 16.55 19.14 -21.27
CA GLU A 247 17.82 19.79 -20.94
C GLU A 247 19.01 18.81 -21.01
N GLY A 248 18.74 17.52 -21.21
CA GLY A 248 19.75 16.46 -21.27
C GLY A 248 20.12 15.86 -19.90
N ASP A 249 19.44 16.25 -18.83
CA ASP A 249 19.69 15.71 -17.49
C ASP A 249 19.03 14.35 -17.31
N ASP A 250 19.76 13.44 -16.66
CA ASP A 250 19.23 12.13 -16.25
C ASP A 250 18.11 12.32 -15.21
N VAL A 251 16.92 11.83 -15.55
CA VAL A 251 15.72 11.89 -14.72
C VAL A 251 15.03 10.54 -14.65
N THR A 252 14.51 10.22 -13.47
CA THR A 252 13.61 9.08 -13.27
C THR A 252 12.19 9.49 -13.60
N PHE A 253 11.66 8.95 -14.69
CA PHE A 253 10.27 9.13 -15.04
C PHE A 253 9.39 8.14 -14.26
N THR A 254 8.16 8.58 -13.97
CA THR A 254 7.17 7.75 -13.26
C THR A 254 5.77 7.87 -13.85
N ARG A 255 5.00 6.80 -13.73
CA ARG A 255 3.56 6.72 -14.01
C ARG A 255 2.87 5.94 -12.89
N THR A 256 1.59 6.23 -12.66
CA THR A 256 0.78 5.41 -11.77
C THR A 256 0.44 4.06 -12.39
N LEU A 257 0.25 3.04 -11.55
CA LEU A 257 -0.31 1.74 -11.90
C LEU A 257 -1.51 1.45 -11.00
N LEU A 258 -2.65 1.14 -11.61
CA LEU A 258 -3.84 0.65 -10.95
C LEU A 258 -4.24 -0.70 -11.56
N MET A 259 -4.54 -1.68 -10.72
CA MET A 259 -5.04 -2.97 -11.13
C MET A 259 -6.28 -3.35 -10.32
N ARG A 260 -7.30 -3.91 -10.99
CA ARG A 260 -8.51 -4.43 -10.36
C ARG A 260 -8.80 -5.86 -10.80
N TRP A 261 -8.93 -6.76 -9.83
CA TRP A 261 -9.35 -8.14 -10.01
C TRP A 261 -10.87 -8.25 -9.96
N ASN A 262 -11.46 -8.91 -10.95
CA ASN A 262 -12.91 -9.12 -11.05
C ASN A 262 -13.36 -10.55 -10.67
N GLY A 263 -12.44 -11.41 -10.22
CA GLY A 263 -12.70 -12.84 -9.96
C GLY A 263 -12.11 -13.79 -10.99
N ASN A 264 -11.81 -13.30 -12.20
CA ASN A 264 -11.28 -14.10 -13.30
C ASN A 264 -9.99 -13.51 -13.88
N SER A 265 -9.93 -12.19 -14.02
CA SER A 265 -8.79 -11.49 -14.60
C SER A 265 -8.56 -10.14 -13.95
N TRP A 266 -7.32 -9.67 -14.07
CA TRP A 266 -6.94 -8.31 -13.72
C TRP A 266 -7.21 -7.37 -14.90
N ILE A 267 -7.78 -6.21 -14.60
CA ILE A 267 -7.82 -5.05 -15.49
C ILE A 267 -6.77 -4.08 -14.97
N ALA A 268 -5.84 -3.65 -15.82
CA ALA A 268 -4.74 -2.77 -15.45
C ALA A 268 -4.80 -1.45 -16.23
N THR A 269 -4.49 -0.35 -15.56
CA THR A 269 -4.37 1.00 -16.15
C THR A 269 -3.05 1.60 -15.72
N ILE A 270 -2.30 2.14 -16.69
CA ILE A 270 -1.10 2.95 -16.45
C ILE A 270 -1.50 4.41 -16.69
N GLY A 271 -1.22 5.28 -15.73
CA GLY A 271 -1.54 6.70 -15.82
C GLY A 271 -0.64 7.48 -16.77
N ALA A 272 -0.88 8.80 -16.81
CA ALA A 272 -0.06 9.75 -17.56
C ALA A 272 1.37 9.86 -16.96
N THR A 273 2.29 10.42 -17.75
CA THR A 273 3.69 10.69 -17.35
C THR A 273 3.77 11.68 -16.19
N ASN A 274 4.80 11.53 -15.36
CA ASN A 274 5.12 12.38 -14.20
C ASN A 274 4.08 12.35 -13.07
N ALA A 275 3.25 11.30 -13.03
CA ALA A 275 2.37 11.05 -11.90
C ALA A 275 3.10 10.19 -10.86
N GLN A 276 3.20 10.69 -9.63
CA GLN A 276 3.77 9.94 -8.51
C GLN A 276 3.05 8.58 -8.35
N PRO A 277 3.76 7.50 -7.98
CA PRO A 277 3.13 6.20 -7.78
C PRO A 277 1.98 6.27 -6.78
N TYR A 278 0.97 5.41 -6.97
CA TYR A 278 0.00 5.15 -5.92
C TYR A 278 0.65 4.26 -4.87
N THR A 279 0.57 4.66 -3.61
CA THR A 279 1.32 4.05 -2.51
C THR A 279 0.46 3.29 -1.51
N LYS A 280 -0.83 3.64 -1.41
CA LYS A 280 -1.81 2.90 -0.59
C LYS A 280 -3.15 2.77 -1.27
N VAL A 281 -3.86 1.68 -1.01
CA VAL A 281 -5.24 1.46 -1.41
C VAL A 281 -5.99 0.80 -0.26
N GLU A 282 -7.18 1.29 0.05
CA GLU A 282 -8.00 0.71 1.11
C GLU A 282 -9.49 0.83 0.77
N PRO A 283 -10.34 -0.16 1.11
CA PRO A 283 -11.77 -0.07 0.83
C PRO A 283 -12.42 1.12 1.53
N ASP A 284 -13.37 1.79 0.85
CA ASP A 284 -14.14 2.87 1.47
C ASP A 284 -15.35 2.37 2.30
N GLY A 285 -15.57 1.05 2.29
CA GLY A 285 -16.70 0.39 2.95
C GLY A 285 -18.07 0.58 2.29
N LYS A 286 -18.13 1.25 1.14
CA LYS A 286 -19.34 1.55 0.34
C LYS A 286 -19.22 1.05 -1.11
N GLY A 287 -18.24 0.18 -1.40
CA GLY A 287 -18.01 -0.43 -2.71
C GLY A 287 -16.99 0.30 -3.59
N GLY A 288 -16.40 1.37 -3.08
CA GLY A 288 -15.26 2.08 -3.66
C GLY A 288 -13.96 1.81 -2.89
N VAL A 289 -12.93 2.60 -3.23
CA VAL A 289 -11.63 2.58 -2.54
C VAL A 289 -11.10 3.99 -2.36
N TRP A 290 -10.34 4.18 -1.28
CA TRP A 290 -9.41 5.28 -1.13
C TRP A 290 -8.06 4.85 -1.71
N VAL A 291 -7.41 5.76 -2.42
CA VAL A 291 -6.05 5.57 -2.93
C VAL A 291 -5.20 6.76 -2.51
N VAL A 292 -3.98 6.51 -2.04
CA VAL A 292 -3.03 7.54 -1.62
C VAL A 292 -1.90 7.63 -2.64
N GLN A 293 -1.50 8.85 -2.98
CA GLN A 293 -0.18 9.12 -3.55
C GLN A 293 0.64 9.79 -2.44
N SER A 294 1.47 8.99 -1.78
CA SER A 294 2.32 9.48 -0.69
C SER A 294 3.48 10.26 -1.28
N HIS A 295 3.50 11.56 -1.00
CA HIS A 295 4.57 12.49 -1.30
C HIS A 295 4.50 13.62 -0.28
N TRP A 296 5.43 14.58 -0.36
CA TRP A 296 5.32 15.86 0.33
C TRP A 296 3.97 16.51 0.01
N ASN A 297 3.12 16.66 1.02
CA ASN A 297 1.70 17.05 0.88
C ASN A 297 0.88 16.04 0.07
N SER A 298 0.78 14.82 0.61
CA SER A 298 0.15 13.67 -0.04
C SER A 298 -1.24 13.95 -0.62
N THR A 299 -1.53 13.31 -1.76
CA THR A 299 -2.84 13.42 -2.43
C THR A 299 -3.71 12.21 -2.12
N LEU A 300 -4.98 12.46 -1.80
CA LEU A 300 -6.00 11.45 -1.53
C LEU A 300 -6.95 11.36 -2.73
N TRP A 301 -7.15 10.15 -3.24
CA TRP A 301 -8.11 9.84 -4.30
C TRP A 301 -9.25 9.00 -3.75
N HIS A 302 -10.48 9.32 -4.14
CA HIS A 302 -11.66 8.50 -3.89
C HIS A 302 -12.19 7.97 -5.20
N ILE A 303 -12.29 6.64 -5.30
CA ILE A 303 -12.79 5.95 -6.48
C ILE A 303 -14.13 5.31 -6.13
N ARG A 304 -15.20 5.72 -6.82
CA ARG A 304 -16.55 5.17 -6.68
C ARG A 304 -17.13 4.83 -8.05
N GLY A 305 -17.14 3.54 -8.39
CA GLY A 305 -17.51 3.10 -9.73
C GLY A 305 -16.50 3.60 -10.76
N SER A 306 -16.95 4.47 -11.67
CA SER A 306 -16.10 5.16 -12.66
C SER A 306 -15.72 6.59 -12.24
N ALA A 307 -16.25 7.09 -11.12
CA ALA A 307 -15.97 8.44 -10.64
C ALA A 307 -14.67 8.47 -9.84
N TRP A 308 -13.83 9.46 -10.14
CA TRP A 308 -12.57 9.74 -9.47
C TRP A 308 -12.58 11.18 -8.98
N THR A 309 -12.26 11.38 -7.71
CA THR A 309 -12.07 12.71 -7.11
C THR A 309 -10.81 12.71 -6.30
N SER A 310 -10.01 13.78 -6.37
CA SER A 310 -8.83 13.97 -5.54
C SER A 310 -8.95 15.17 -4.63
N THR A 311 -8.33 15.08 -3.46
CA THR A 311 -8.17 16.20 -2.53
C THR A 311 -6.79 16.13 -1.89
N PRO A 312 -6.16 17.28 -1.57
CA PRO A 312 -4.95 17.27 -0.75
C PRO A 312 -5.26 16.72 0.65
N LEU A 313 -4.27 16.08 1.27
CA LEU A 313 -4.35 15.67 2.66
C LEU A 313 -4.51 16.91 3.56
N PRO A 314 -5.51 16.94 4.47
CA PRO A 314 -5.69 18.06 5.40
C PRO A 314 -4.47 18.25 6.30
N ARG A 315 -3.97 19.48 6.39
CA ARG A 315 -2.82 19.85 7.21
C ARG A 315 -3.03 21.20 7.90
N LYS A 316 -2.26 21.48 8.95
CA LYS A 316 -2.25 22.82 9.55
C LYS A 316 -1.54 23.79 8.60
N ALA A 317 -1.90 25.07 8.66
CA ALA A 317 -1.19 26.10 7.93
C ALA A 317 0.28 26.15 8.40
N GLY A 318 1.22 26.29 7.45
CA GLY A 318 2.65 26.34 7.73
C GLY A 318 3.31 24.99 8.01
N THR A 319 2.62 23.86 7.78
CA THR A 319 3.20 22.51 7.93
C THR A 319 3.03 21.67 6.68
N ASP A 320 4.06 20.96 6.23
CA ASP A 320 3.93 19.91 5.22
C ASP A 320 3.53 18.57 5.85
N ALA A 321 2.87 17.71 5.08
CA ALA A 321 2.31 16.46 5.59
C ALA A 321 2.57 15.27 4.66
N VAL A 322 2.92 14.13 5.24
CA VAL A 322 3.08 12.86 4.53
C VAL A 322 2.23 11.79 5.21
N LEU A 323 1.42 11.09 4.41
CA LEU A 323 0.61 9.96 4.85
C LEU A 323 1.26 8.65 4.38
N PHE A 324 1.61 7.75 5.30
CA PHE A 324 2.30 6.50 4.97
C PHE A 324 1.38 5.29 4.88
N SER A 325 0.37 5.23 5.73
CA SER A 325 -0.54 4.08 5.77
C SER A 325 -1.98 4.50 6.06
N ILE A 326 -2.92 3.73 5.55
CA ILE A 326 -4.35 3.86 5.82
C ILE A 326 -4.96 2.49 6.10
N ALA A 327 -5.96 2.44 6.98
CA ALA A 327 -6.67 1.22 7.31
C ALA A 327 -8.14 1.50 7.63
N ARG A 328 -9.05 0.69 7.07
CA ARG A 328 -10.48 0.80 7.30
C ARG A 328 -10.83 0.08 8.60
N ARG A 329 -11.75 0.68 9.37
CA ARG A 329 -12.44 -0.04 10.44
C ARG A 329 -13.39 -1.08 9.83
N PRO A 330 -13.19 -2.38 10.12
CA PRO A 330 -14.07 -3.44 9.62
C PRO A 330 -15.54 -3.18 9.93
N GLY A 331 -16.41 -3.40 8.93
CA GLY A 331 -17.86 -3.20 9.05
C GLY A 331 -18.33 -1.74 8.95
N THR A 332 -17.45 -0.77 8.68
CA THR A 332 -17.84 0.66 8.63
C THR A 332 -17.16 1.41 7.47
N ALA A 333 -17.61 2.61 7.13
CA ALA A 333 -16.93 3.45 6.14
C ALA A 333 -15.77 4.28 6.71
N ALA A 334 -15.45 4.12 8.00
CA ALA A 334 -14.39 4.90 8.63
C ALA A 334 -13.02 4.35 8.25
N VAL A 335 -12.16 5.21 7.71
CA VAL A 335 -10.75 4.92 7.42
C VAL A 335 -9.89 5.83 8.28
N TRP A 336 -8.84 5.26 8.87
CA TRP A 336 -7.80 5.99 9.59
C TRP A 336 -6.53 6.03 8.76
N GLY A 337 -5.72 7.07 8.96
CA GLY A 337 -4.43 7.21 8.35
C GLY A 337 -3.37 7.63 9.37
N ALA A 338 -2.13 7.21 9.14
CA ALA A 338 -0.97 7.57 9.95
C ALA A 338 0.23 7.97 9.07
N GLY A 339 1.02 8.90 9.59
CA GLY A 339 2.18 9.46 8.93
C GLY A 339 2.79 10.55 9.82
N PHE A 340 3.23 11.66 9.24
CA PHE A 340 3.82 12.76 10.00
C PHE A 340 3.57 14.13 9.35
N THR A 341 3.80 15.18 10.13
CA THR A 341 3.86 16.58 9.64
C THR A 341 5.13 17.25 10.11
N VAL A 342 5.66 18.18 9.30
CA VAL A 342 6.83 19.02 9.61
C VAL A 342 6.49 20.49 9.35
N PRO A 343 7.16 21.47 9.97
CA PRO A 343 7.13 22.87 9.54
C PRO A 343 7.53 23.00 8.07
N GLN A 344 6.88 23.90 7.34
CA GLN A 344 7.18 24.12 5.92
C GLN A 344 8.54 24.82 5.74
N GLY A 345 9.35 24.36 4.78
CA GLY A 345 10.52 25.09 4.30
C GLY A 345 11.88 24.66 4.87
N ASP A 346 11.94 23.64 5.72
CA ASP A 346 13.21 23.06 6.18
C ASP A 346 13.21 21.53 6.01
N PRO A 347 13.85 20.99 4.95
CA PRO A 347 13.98 19.55 4.76
C PRO A 347 14.98 18.88 5.72
N ASP A 348 15.79 19.67 6.43
CA ASP A 348 16.89 19.20 7.27
C ASP A 348 16.59 19.33 8.78
N ASP A 349 15.46 19.95 9.16
CA ASP A 349 15.04 20.06 10.55
C ASP A 349 14.39 18.75 11.03
N PRO A 350 14.89 18.12 12.11
CA PRO A 350 14.35 16.88 12.64
C PRO A 350 12.85 16.88 13.01
N SER A 351 12.13 18.00 13.03
CA SER A 351 10.83 18.19 13.71
C SER A 351 9.58 17.44 13.19
N ALA A 352 9.73 16.22 12.64
CA ALA A 352 8.63 15.35 12.27
C ALA A 352 7.75 15.01 13.48
N ASN A 353 6.46 15.33 13.38
CA ASN A 353 5.47 14.99 14.39
C ASN A 353 4.50 13.96 13.83
N GLY A 354 4.45 12.77 14.43
CA GLY A 354 3.56 11.70 14.03
C GLY A 354 2.12 12.16 14.08
N THR A 355 1.40 11.91 13.00
CA THR A 355 0.12 12.56 12.73
C THR A 355 -0.90 11.54 12.28
N PHE A 356 -2.15 11.76 12.71
CA PHE A 356 -3.28 10.88 12.46
C PHE A 356 -4.41 11.63 11.75
N TRP A 357 -4.96 10.96 10.74
CA TRP A 357 -6.13 11.42 10.00
C TRP A 357 -7.25 10.40 10.06
N ARG A 358 -8.49 10.85 9.82
CA ARG A 358 -9.62 9.95 9.60
C ARG A 358 -10.62 10.54 8.62
N THR A 359 -11.37 9.68 7.94
CA THR A 359 -12.53 10.11 7.15
C THR A 359 -13.65 10.67 8.03
N LEU A 360 -14.46 11.57 7.48
CA LEU A 360 -15.57 12.24 8.16
C LEU A 360 -16.75 11.32 8.47
#